data_AF-A0A1M3SZL6-F1
#
_entry.id   AF-A0A1M3SZL6-F1
#
_cell.length_a   1.000
_cell.length_b   1.000
_cell.length_c   1.000
_cell.angle_alpha   90.00
_cell.angle_beta   90.00
_cell.angle_gamma   90.00
#
_symmetry.space_group_name_H-M   'P 1'
#
loop_
_entity.id
_entity.type
_entity.pdbx_description
1 polymer ?
#
loop_
_entity_poly.entity_id
_entity_poly.type
_entity_poly.pdbx_seq_one_letter_code
_entity_poly.pdbx_strand_id
1 'polypeptide(L)'
;RGPCPGLNALANHGYLPRDGKNISLPRVEAALMTALHMDKALASALTRSLRPLGREDGTFDLQDMRRHNVLEHDASFTRFDFRQGDNYTFQPAMFKALLDDADGGPVTIKTLAKTFIRRRKESKESGSPRLPINLWFVNIIQTVSFLNTAQTGGELSRETMTTFYTEERFPDE
;
A
#
# COMPACT_ATOMS: atom_id res chain seq x y z
N ARG A 1 6.86 9.60 6.44
CA ARG A 1 6.23 8.72 5.43
C ARG A 1 6.59 7.26 5.71
N GLY A 2 5.69 6.34 5.37
CA GLY A 2 5.80 4.89 5.57
C GLY A 2 5.85 4.10 4.25
N PRO A 3 5.67 2.77 4.29
CA PRO A 3 5.64 1.92 3.10
C PRO A 3 4.30 1.97 2.33
N CYS A 4 3.23 2.48 2.94
CA CYS A 4 1.90 2.53 2.33
C CYS A 4 1.71 3.81 1.49
N PRO A 5 1.63 3.71 0.15
CA PRO A 5 1.46 4.88 -0.70
C PRO A 5 0.14 5.62 -0.44
N GLY A 6 -0.95 4.91 -0.09
CA GLY A 6 -2.24 5.53 0.19
C GLY A 6 -2.22 6.44 1.43
N LEU A 7 -1.66 5.97 2.55
CA LEU A 7 -1.54 6.82 3.75
C LEU A 7 -0.52 7.95 3.57
N ASN A 8 0.52 7.72 2.78
CA ASN A 8 1.45 8.77 2.42
C ASN A 8 0.77 9.86 1.58
N ALA A 9 -0.07 9.48 0.62
CA ALA A 9 -0.87 10.42 -0.18
C ALA A 9 -1.82 11.23 0.69
N LEU A 10 -2.57 10.60 1.60
CA LEU A 10 -3.42 11.33 2.55
C LEU A 10 -2.62 12.37 3.38
N ALA A 11 -1.38 12.06 3.78
CA ALA A 11 -0.51 13.02 4.46
C ALA A 11 0.05 14.10 3.53
N ASN A 12 0.38 13.78 2.27
CA ASN A 12 0.81 14.76 1.26
C ASN A 12 -0.30 15.77 0.94
N HIS A 13 -1.55 15.35 1.01
CA HIS A 13 -2.72 16.19 0.72
C HIS A 13 -3.29 16.88 1.97
N GLY A 14 -2.81 16.53 3.17
CA GLY A 14 -3.20 17.18 4.42
C GLY A 14 -4.47 16.63 5.07
N TYR A 15 -5.02 15.52 4.55
CA TYR A 15 -6.06 14.74 5.23
C TYR A 15 -5.51 14.08 6.51
N LEU A 16 -4.22 13.76 6.52
CA LEU A 16 -3.45 13.38 7.70
C LEU A 16 -2.39 14.46 8.00
N PRO A 17 -1.86 14.54 9.24
CA PRO A 17 -0.73 15.39 9.57
C PRO A 17 0.39 15.27 8.54
N ARG A 18 0.82 16.40 7.96
CA ARG A 18 1.79 16.45 6.85
C ARG A 18 3.16 15.92 7.25
N ASP A 19 3.51 15.97 8.53
CA ASP A 19 4.73 15.37 9.09
C ASP A 19 4.61 13.84 9.30
N GLY A 20 3.39 13.30 9.21
CA GLY A 20 3.08 11.89 9.37
C GLY A 20 3.14 11.41 10.82
N LYS A 21 2.94 12.29 11.81
CA LYS A 21 3.06 11.96 13.24
C LYS A 21 1.73 12.07 13.99
N ASN A 22 1.65 11.40 15.14
CA ASN A 22 0.53 11.48 16.09
C ASN A 22 -0.84 11.27 15.41
N ILE A 23 -0.92 10.23 14.58
CA ILE A 23 -2.11 9.88 13.81
C ILE A 23 -2.96 8.92 14.64
N SER A 24 -4.20 9.29 14.91
CA SER A 24 -5.16 8.41 15.57
C SER A 24 -5.94 7.56 14.57
N LEU A 25 -6.40 6.38 14.99
CA LEU A 25 -7.23 5.51 14.16
C LEU A 25 -8.51 6.20 13.64
N PRO A 26 -9.29 6.93 14.46
CA PRO A 26 -10.47 7.64 13.96
C PRO A 26 -10.13 8.68 12.89
N ARG A 27 -8.94 9.31 12.96
CA ARG A 27 -8.49 10.26 11.94
C ARG A 27 -8.19 9.57 10.62
N VAL A 28 -7.59 8.38 10.64
CA VAL A 28 -7.37 7.58 9.43
C VAL A 28 -8.71 7.18 8.80
N GLU A 29 -9.65 6.69 9.61
CA GLU A 29 -10.97 6.29 9.11
C GLU A 29 -11.67 7.48 8.43
N ALA A 30 -11.70 8.65 9.08
CA ALA A 30 -12.27 9.86 8.50
C ALA A 30 -11.57 10.26 7.19
N ALA A 31 -10.24 10.23 7.15
CA ALA A 31 -9.47 10.57 5.95
C ALA A 31 -9.76 9.62 4.78
N LEU A 32 -9.88 8.31 5.04
CA LEU A 32 -10.25 7.32 4.01
C LEU A 32 -11.67 7.56 3.48
N MET A 33 -12.62 7.88 4.35
CA MET A 33 -13.99 8.16 3.94
C MET A 33 -14.09 9.48 3.15
N THR A 34 -13.35 10.52 3.55
CA THR A 34 -13.41 11.84 2.90
C THR A 34 -12.65 11.87 1.59
N ALA A 35 -11.40 11.42 1.55
CA ALA A 35 -10.53 11.57 0.38
C ALA A 35 -10.73 10.45 -0.65
N LEU A 36 -11.07 9.23 -0.21
CA LEU A 36 -11.21 8.06 -1.08
C LEU A 36 -12.66 7.59 -1.21
N HIS A 37 -13.62 8.33 -0.65
CA HIS A 37 -15.05 8.02 -0.69
C HIS A 37 -15.39 6.58 -0.26
N MET A 38 -14.56 5.99 0.62
CA MET A 38 -14.80 4.65 1.13
C MET A 38 -16.03 4.62 2.02
N ASP A 39 -16.83 3.56 1.92
CA ASP A 39 -17.88 3.32 2.88
C ASP A 39 -17.28 3.04 4.27
N LYS A 40 -18.09 3.26 5.31
CA LYS A 40 -17.65 3.13 6.69
C LYS A 40 -17.14 1.73 7.03
N ALA A 41 -17.75 0.67 6.48
CA ALA A 41 -17.35 -0.69 6.81
C ALA A 41 -15.94 -0.98 6.27
N LEU A 42 -15.65 -0.59 5.03
CA LEU A 42 -14.32 -0.71 4.44
C LEU A 42 -13.29 0.14 5.17
N ALA A 43 -13.60 1.42 5.44
CA ALA A 43 -12.70 2.34 6.14
C ALA A 43 -12.36 1.85 7.57
N SER A 44 -13.38 1.40 8.32
CA SER A 44 -13.22 0.78 9.64
C SER A 44 -12.33 -0.48 9.59
N ALA A 45 -12.51 -1.33 8.57
CA ALA A 45 -11.75 -2.57 8.44
C ALA A 45 -10.26 -2.29 8.17
N LEU A 46 -9.94 -1.39 7.24
CA LEU A 46 -8.56 -0.98 6.95
C LEU A 46 -7.92 -0.31 8.17
N THR A 47 -8.64 0.61 8.81
CA THR A 47 -8.16 1.31 10.01
C THR A 47 -7.87 0.36 11.16
N ARG A 48 -8.72 -0.66 11.35
CA ARG A 48 -8.53 -1.67 12.41
C ARG A 48 -7.22 -2.45 12.27
N SER A 49 -6.75 -2.67 11.05
CA SER A 49 -5.47 -3.34 10.82
C SER A 49 -4.29 -2.57 11.41
N LEU A 50 -4.41 -1.24 11.57
CA LEU A 50 -3.37 -0.36 12.13
C LEU A 50 -3.27 -0.40 13.66
N ARG A 51 -4.20 -1.05 14.37
CA ARG A 51 -4.18 -1.13 15.85
C ARG A 51 -2.83 -1.59 16.44
N PRO A 52 -2.14 -2.61 15.90
CA PRO A 52 -0.84 -3.04 16.42
C PRO A 52 0.25 -1.98 16.37
N LEU A 53 0.05 -0.90 15.60
CA LEU A 53 0.98 0.22 15.52
C LEU A 53 0.80 1.25 16.62
N GLY A 54 -0.38 1.28 17.26
CA GLY A 54 -0.74 2.29 18.24
C GLY A 54 0.14 2.26 19.48
N ARG A 55 0.52 3.44 19.95
CA ARG A 55 1.13 3.70 21.26
C ARG A 55 0.04 3.75 22.34
N GLU A 56 0.46 3.93 23.60
CA GLU A 56 -0.44 4.03 24.74
C GLU A 56 -1.47 5.17 24.62
N ASP A 57 -1.09 6.26 23.95
CA ASP A 57 -1.96 7.41 23.68
C ASP A 57 -2.96 7.18 22.52
N GLY A 58 -2.96 5.98 21.92
CA GLY A 58 -3.84 5.62 20.81
C GLY A 58 -3.40 6.19 19.46
N THR A 59 -2.19 6.73 19.35
CA THR A 59 -1.65 7.28 18.10
C THR A 59 -0.48 6.46 17.55
N PHE A 60 -0.17 6.65 16.28
CA PHE A 60 1.03 6.10 15.63
C PHE A 60 1.59 7.12 14.64
N ASP A 61 2.84 6.91 14.22
CA ASP A 61 3.47 7.67 13.14
C ASP A 61 3.54 6.81 11.88
N LEU A 62 3.49 7.42 10.69
CA LEU A 62 3.63 6.67 9.43
C LEU A 62 4.94 5.87 9.36
N GLN A 63 5.98 6.29 10.10
CA GLN A 63 7.24 5.54 10.19
C GLN A 63 7.11 4.24 11.00
N ASP A 64 6.16 4.14 11.93
CA ASP A 64 5.93 2.93 12.73
C ASP A 64 5.50 1.75 11.87
N MET A 65 4.90 2.04 10.71
CA MET A 65 4.51 1.05 9.71
C MET A 65 5.69 0.31 9.07
N ARG A 66 6.93 0.81 9.21
CA ARG A 66 8.14 0.16 8.68
C ARG A 66 8.54 -1.09 9.46
N ARG A 67 7.94 -1.30 10.64
CA ARG A 67 8.18 -2.47 11.47
C ARG A 67 7.72 -3.74 10.75
N HIS A 68 8.70 -4.56 10.40
CA HIS A 68 8.48 -5.81 9.69
C HIS A 68 7.64 -6.79 10.50
N ASN A 69 6.77 -7.53 9.81
CA ASN A 69 5.84 -8.52 10.35
C ASN A 69 4.74 -7.99 11.29
N VAL A 70 4.54 -6.67 11.36
CA VAL A 70 3.37 -6.09 12.02
C VAL A 70 2.24 -5.85 11.01
N LEU A 71 2.57 -5.14 9.93
CA LEU A 71 1.72 -4.88 8.77
C LEU A 71 2.53 -4.87 7.49
N GLU A 72 3.74 -4.29 7.54
CA GLU A 72 4.73 -4.45 6.49
C GLU A 72 5.12 -5.93 6.37
N HIS A 73 5.24 -6.36 5.11
CA HIS A 73 5.49 -7.74 4.74
C HIS A 73 6.34 -7.82 3.47
N ASP A 74 7.08 -8.93 3.35
CA ASP A 74 7.83 -9.28 2.15
C ASP A 74 6.90 -9.49 0.94
N ALA A 75 7.50 -9.56 -0.26
CA ALA A 75 6.79 -9.67 -1.54
C ALA A 75 5.89 -8.47 -1.84
N SER A 76 6.25 -7.28 -1.33
CA SER A 76 5.62 -6.01 -1.69
C SER A 76 5.84 -5.67 -3.17
N PHE A 77 4.88 -5.01 -3.83
CA PHE A 77 4.96 -4.70 -5.26
C PHE A 77 6.06 -3.70 -5.63
N THR A 78 6.29 -2.70 -4.78
CA THR A 78 7.16 -1.56 -5.09
C THR A 78 8.16 -1.23 -3.98
N ARG A 79 8.27 -2.11 -2.98
CA ARG A 79 9.20 -2.00 -1.84
C ARG A 79 9.98 -3.31 -1.72
N PHE A 80 11.23 -3.22 -1.27
CA PHE A 80 12.03 -4.41 -1.04
C PHE A 80 11.52 -5.23 0.15
N ASP A 81 11.93 -6.49 0.20
CA ASP A 81 11.75 -7.34 1.37
C ASP A 81 12.67 -6.88 2.50
N PHE A 82 12.32 -7.21 3.74
CA PHE A 82 13.06 -6.78 4.93
C PHE A 82 14.54 -7.19 4.90
N ARG A 83 14.84 -8.39 4.40
CA ARG A 83 16.22 -8.90 4.31
C ARG A 83 17.09 -8.14 3.31
N GLN A 84 16.47 -7.43 2.37
CA GLN A 84 17.17 -6.59 1.41
C GLN A 84 17.50 -5.20 1.98
N GLY A 85 17.02 -4.88 3.20
CA GLY A 85 17.29 -3.65 3.91
C GLY A 85 16.11 -2.68 3.89
N ASP A 86 16.07 -1.79 2.89
CA ASP A 86 15.09 -0.70 2.81
C ASP A 86 13.70 -1.18 2.35
N ASN A 87 12.89 -1.65 3.31
CA ASN A 87 11.54 -2.19 3.10
C ASN A 87 10.44 -1.12 2.95
N TYR A 88 10.78 0.17 2.83
CA TYR A 88 9.78 1.24 2.84
C TYR A 88 9.93 2.24 1.70
N THR A 89 11.15 2.50 1.23
CA THR A 89 11.36 3.41 0.10
C THR A 89 10.86 2.80 -1.20
N PHE A 90 10.15 3.62 -1.98
CA PHE A 90 9.67 3.25 -3.31
C PHE A 90 10.83 2.83 -4.22
N GLN A 91 10.66 1.71 -4.93
CA GLN A 91 11.65 1.14 -5.84
C GLN A 91 11.20 1.30 -7.31
N PRO A 92 11.79 2.25 -8.07
CA PRO A 92 11.39 2.52 -9.45
C PRO A 92 11.50 1.31 -10.38
N ALA A 93 12.53 0.46 -10.20
CA ALA A 93 12.72 -0.74 -11.00
C ALA A 93 11.60 -1.78 -10.78
N MET A 94 11.15 -1.94 -9.53
CA MET A 94 10.05 -2.85 -9.20
C MET A 94 8.72 -2.33 -9.73
N PHE A 95 8.50 -1.01 -9.66
CA PHE A 95 7.33 -0.37 -10.26
C PHE A 95 7.32 -0.49 -11.79
N LYS A 96 8.47 -0.31 -12.44
CA LYS A 96 8.60 -0.57 -13.88
C LYS A 96 8.20 -2.01 -14.21
N ALA A 97 8.69 -2.98 -13.45
CA ALA A 97 8.33 -4.39 -13.66
C ALA A 97 6.83 -4.66 -13.46
N LEU A 98 6.17 -3.97 -12.50
CA LEU A 98 4.71 -4.04 -12.34
C LEU A 98 3.99 -3.53 -13.60
N LEU A 99 4.44 -2.40 -14.17
CA LEU A 99 3.86 -1.87 -15.41
C LEU A 99 4.16 -2.75 -16.62
N ASP A 100 5.34 -3.36 -16.67
CA ASP A 100 5.74 -4.28 -17.74
C ASP A 100 4.86 -5.56 -17.72
N ASP A 101 4.41 -6.03 -16.55
CA ASP A 101 3.48 -7.17 -16.44
C ASP A 101 2.12 -6.91 -17.13
N ALA A 102 1.79 -5.64 -17.39
CA ALA A 102 0.60 -5.22 -18.15
C ALA A 102 0.78 -5.24 -19.68
N ASP A 103 1.96 -5.60 -20.18
CA ASP A 103 2.25 -5.75 -21.62
C ASP A 103 1.87 -4.51 -22.46
N GLY A 104 2.03 -3.31 -21.88
CA GLY A 104 1.68 -2.02 -22.50
C GLY A 104 0.21 -1.62 -22.38
N GLY A 105 -0.66 -2.50 -21.86
CA GLY A 105 -2.05 -2.21 -21.53
C GLY A 105 -2.24 -1.58 -20.14
N PRO A 106 -3.50 -1.38 -19.71
CA PRO A 106 -3.79 -0.92 -18.36
C PRO A 106 -3.49 -2.01 -17.32
N VAL A 107 -3.30 -1.58 -16.07
CA VAL A 107 -3.18 -2.50 -14.94
C VAL A 107 -4.57 -3.04 -14.58
N THR A 108 -4.74 -4.35 -14.59
CA THR A 108 -5.98 -5.06 -14.30
C THR A 108 -5.76 -6.11 -13.22
N ILE A 109 -6.82 -6.75 -12.73
CA ILE A 109 -6.69 -7.88 -11.79
C ILE A 109 -5.75 -8.96 -12.36
N LYS A 110 -5.86 -9.24 -13.67
CA LYS A 110 -5.06 -10.27 -14.34
C LYS A 110 -3.57 -9.90 -14.33
N THR A 111 -3.23 -8.66 -14.61
CA THR A 111 -1.82 -8.22 -14.66
C THR A 111 -1.23 -8.08 -13.26
N LEU A 112 -2.02 -7.60 -12.28
CA LEU A 112 -1.61 -7.63 -10.88
C LEU A 112 -1.39 -9.05 -10.33
N ALA A 113 -2.18 -10.04 -10.78
CA ALA A 113 -1.95 -11.44 -10.42
C ALA A 113 -0.59 -11.95 -10.95
N LYS A 114 -0.18 -11.53 -12.16
CA LYS A 114 1.17 -11.80 -12.67
C LYS A 114 2.24 -11.18 -11.76
N THR A 115 2.08 -9.90 -11.41
CA THR A 115 2.99 -9.20 -10.48
C THR A 115 3.08 -9.90 -9.13
N PHE A 116 1.95 -10.32 -8.56
CA PHE A 116 1.89 -11.05 -7.29
C PHE A 116 2.67 -12.37 -7.35
N ILE A 117 2.49 -13.16 -8.41
CA ILE A 117 3.21 -14.42 -8.61
C ILE A 117 4.71 -14.16 -8.76
N ARG A 118 5.08 -13.16 -9.58
CA ARG A 118 6.47 -12.77 -9.82
C ARG A 118 7.16 -12.31 -8.53
N ARG A 119 6.54 -11.41 -7.77
CA ARG A 119 7.07 -10.92 -6.47
C ARG A 119 7.24 -12.03 -5.45
N ARG A 120 6.30 -12.97 -5.37
CA ARG A 120 6.43 -14.15 -4.49
C ARG A 120 7.62 -15.03 -4.88
N LYS A 121 7.90 -15.18 -6.18
CA LYS A 121 9.07 -15.93 -6.67
C LYS A 121 10.37 -15.19 -6.32
N GLU A 122 10.48 -13.92 -6.66
CA GLU A 122 11.65 -13.07 -6.37
C GLU A 122 11.94 -13.00 -4.86
N SER A 123 10.91 -12.86 -4.02
CA SER A 123 11.02 -12.86 -2.55
C SER A 123 11.55 -14.19 -2.01
N LYS A 124 11.11 -15.32 -2.58
CA LYS A 124 11.66 -16.63 -2.22
C LYS A 124 13.13 -16.74 -2.64
N GLU A 125 13.50 -16.22 -3.81
CA GLU A 125 14.86 -16.26 -4.36
C GLU A 125 15.83 -15.36 -3.56
N SER A 126 15.35 -14.25 -2.98
CA SER A 126 16.13 -13.42 -2.06
C SER A 126 16.29 -14.02 -0.66
N GLY A 127 15.72 -15.20 -0.40
CA GLY A 127 15.81 -15.90 0.88
C GLY A 127 14.84 -15.40 1.95
N SER A 128 13.80 -14.66 1.55
CA SER A 128 12.73 -14.26 2.46
C SER A 128 11.86 -15.47 2.87
N PRO A 129 11.43 -15.53 4.14
CA PRO A 129 10.56 -16.61 4.61
C PRO A 129 9.19 -16.55 3.93
N ARG A 130 8.44 -17.65 4.00
CA ARG A 130 7.03 -17.61 3.58
C ARG A 130 6.26 -16.69 4.53
N LEU A 131 5.40 -15.86 3.95
CA LEU A 131 4.49 -15.03 4.74
C LEU A 131 3.59 -15.90 5.63
N PRO A 132 3.39 -15.52 6.90
CA PRO A 132 2.33 -16.12 7.70
C PRO A 132 0.96 -15.79 7.09
N ILE A 133 -0.04 -16.63 7.36
CA ILE A 133 -1.35 -16.59 6.70
C ILE A 133 -2.00 -15.20 6.79
N ASN A 134 -1.91 -14.54 7.95
CA ASN A 134 -2.43 -13.19 8.15
C ASN A 134 -1.78 -12.15 7.23
N LEU A 135 -0.45 -12.16 7.05
CA LEU A 135 0.24 -11.21 6.17
C LEU A 135 0.06 -11.56 4.69
N TRP A 136 -0.10 -12.85 4.37
CA TRP A 136 -0.51 -13.27 3.04
C TRP A 136 -1.91 -12.73 2.67
N PHE A 137 -2.86 -12.75 3.60
CA PHE A 137 -4.18 -12.12 3.41
C PHE A 137 -4.06 -10.60 3.22
N VAL A 138 -3.18 -9.91 3.97
CA VAL A 138 -2.94 -8.46 3.79
C VAL A 138 -2.41 -8.16 2.38
N ASN A 139 -1.45 -8.94 1.88
CA ASN A 139 -0.89 -8.78 0.54
C ASN A 139 -1.97 -8.91 -0.56
N ILE A 140 -2.89 -9.87 -0.41
CA ILE A 140 -4.04 -10.03 -1.32
C ILE A 140 -4.97 -8.80 -1.27
N ILE A 141 -5.30 -8.32 -0.08
CA ILE A 141 -6.17 -7.15 0.07
C ILE A 141 -5.53 -5.92 -0.59
N GLN A 142 -4.23 -5.67 -0.38
CA GLN A 142 -3.53 -4.55 -1.03
C GLN A 142 -3.61 -4.63 -2.56
N THR A 143 -3.52 -5.84 -3.12
CA THR A 143 -3.63 -6.09 -4.56
C THR A 143 -5.01 -5.70 -5.11
N VAL A 144 -6.07 -6.05 -4.38
CA VAL A 144 -7.46 -5.90 -4.84
C VAL A 144 -8.07 -4.54 -4.47
N SER A 145 -7.72 -3.99 -3.30
CA SER A 145 -8.24 -2.72 -2.80
C SER A 145 -7.86 -1.55 -3.70
N PHE A 146 -6.65 -1.56 -4.26
CA PHE A 146 -6.20 -0.48 -5.12
C PHE A 146 -7.03 -0.36 -6.41
N LEU A 147 -7.42 -1.49 -7.02
CA LEU A 147 -8.28 -1.50 -8.19
C LEU A 147 -9.72 -1.06 -7.91
N ASN A 148 -10.27 -1.43 -6.75
CA ASN A 148 -11.66 -1.11 -6.41
C ASN A 148 -11.83 0.35 -5.95
N THR A 149 -10.80 0.94 -5.32
CA THR A 149 -10.89 2.30 -4.76
C THR A 149 -10.78 3.37 -5.83
N ALA A 150 -10.10 3.06 -6.93
CA ALA A 150 -9.88 4.01 -8.01
C ALA A 150 -11.13 4.25 -8.90
N GLN A 151 -12.24 3.56 -8.66
CA GLN A 151 -13.51 3.71 -9.40
C GLN A 151 -13.40 3.60 -10.93
N THR A 152 -12.32 3.01 -11.45
CA THR A 152 -11.99 3.01 -12.88
C THR A 152 -12.59 1.84 -13.68
N GLY A 153 -13.65 1.21 -13.18
CA GLY A 153 -14.25 0.04 -13.85
C GLY A 153 -13.35 -1.21 -13.89
N GLY A 154 -12.31 -1.26 -13.05
CA GLY A 154 -11.43 -2.44 -12.91
C GLY A 154 -10.11 -2.37 -13.68
N GLU A 155 -9.84 -1.24 -14.35
CA GLU A 155 -8.60 -1.00 -15.11
C GLU A 155 -7.92 0.29 -14.66
N LEU A 156 -6.62 0.28 -14.36
CA LEU A 156 -5.88 1.48 -14.01
C LEU A 156 -4.94 1.87 -15.13
N SER A 157 -5.07 3.11 -15.59
CA SER A 157 -4.15 3.65 -16.59
C SER A 157 -2.73 3.70 -16.04
N ARG A 158 -1.74 3.59 -16.92
CA ARG A 158 -0.33 3.73 -16.55
C ARG A 158 -0.04 5.08 -15.89
N GLU A 159 -0.72 6.13 -16.31
CA GLU A 159 -0.60 7.48 -15.75
C GLU A 159 -1.09 7.52 -14.31
N THR A 160 -2.32 7.06 -14.05
CA THR A 160 -2.91 6.90 -12.71
C THR A 160 -1.98 6.11 -11.78
N MET A 161 -1.45 4.98 -12.25
CA MET A 161 -0.50 4.16 -11.51
C MET A 161 0.79 4.94 -11.19
N THR A 162 1.30 5.70 -12.16
CA THR A 162 2.54 6.48 -12.02
C THR A 162 2.34 7.57 -11.00
N THR A 163 1.35 8.45 -11.18
CA THR A 163 1.00 9.52 -10.22
C THR A 163 0.87 8.99 -8.81
N PHE A 164 0.12 7.90 -8.61
CA PHE A 164 -0.08 7.34 -7.28
C PHE A 164 1.21 6.79 -6.64
N TYR A 165 2.03 6.05 -7.37
CA TYR A 165 3.21 5.40 -6.77
C TYR A 165 4.45 6.30 -6.72
N THR A 166 4.65 7.18 -7.71
CA THR A 166 5.84 8.03 -7.79
C THR A 166 5.65 9.36 -7.08
N GLU A 167 4.44 9.90 -7.08
CA GLU A 167 4.15 11.20 -6.45
C GLU A 167 3.40 11.03 -5.13
N GLU A 168 2.87 9.83 -4.83
CA GLU A 168 1.99 9.59 -3.68
C GLU A 168 0.88 10.66 -3.66
N ARG A 169 0.19 10.77 -4.80
CA ARG A 169 -0.89 11.71 -5.10
C ARG A 169 -2.09 10.99 -5.67
N PHE A 170 -3.30 11.47 -5.36
CA PHE A 170 -4.51 10.93 -5.97
C PHE A 170 -4.69 11.47 -7.40
N PRO A 171 -5.02 10.61 -8.37
CA PRO A 171 -5.42 11.04 -9.70
C PRO A 171 -6.79 11.72 -9.57
N ASP A 172 -6.91 12.96 -10.05
CA ASP A 172 -8.13 13.80 -10.04
C ASP A 172 -8.32 14.75 -8.83
N GLU A 173 -7.25 15.05 -8.07
CA GLU A 173 -7.10 16.37 -7.42
C GLU A 173 -6.37 17.39 -8.31
#